data_AF-A0A935I3C2-F1
#
_entry.id   AF-A0A935I3C2-F1
#
_cell.length_a   1.000
_cell.length_b   1.000
_cell.length_c   1.000
_cell.angle_alpha   90.00
_cell.angle_beta   90.00
_cell.angle_gamma   90.00
#
_symmetry.space_group_name_H-M   'P 1'
#
loop_
_entity.id
_entity.type
_entity.pdbx_description
1 polymer ?
#
loop_
_entity_poly.entity_id
_entity_poly.type
_entity_poly.pdbx_seq_one_letter_code
_entity_poly.pdbx_strand_id
1 'polypeptide(L)'
;MFTGSSLNYDFAAAVTQAFGNNMKQVDASPVRFAVYSGDVNQDGIVDASDVSTVDNDAFNSLSGYVTSDLNGDDFERLDLDFRFFDL
;
A
#
# COMPACT_ATOMS: atom_id res chain seq x y z
N MET A 1 20.37 -11.17 16.81
CA MET A 1 20.92 -11.46 15.47
C MET A 1 20.34 -12.80 15.04
N PHE A 2 19.66 -12.88 13.90
CA PHE A 2 19.11 -14.15 13.41
C PHE A 2 20.27 -15.07 13.02
N THR A 3 20.49 -16.13 13.78
CA THR A 3 21.58 -17.09 13.58
C THR A 3 20.98 -18.45 13.22
N GLY A 4 20.77 -18.70 11.93
CA GLY A 4 20.49 -20.03 11.41
C GLY A 4 19.04 -20.47 11.45
N SER A 5 18.29 -20.08 10.42
CA SER A 5 17.22 -20.84 9.76
C SER A 5 16.72 -19.98 8.62
N SER A 6 16.45 -20.57 7.46
CA SER A 6 15.70 -19.88 6.40
C SER A 6 14.40 -19.35 7.00
N LEU A 7 14.25 -18.02 7.08
CA LEU A 7 12.98 -17.38 7.41
C LEU A 7 12.15 -17.39 6.13
N ASN A 8 11.51 -18.52 5.86
CA ASN A 8 10.53 -18.61 4.80
C ASN A 8 9.22 -18.04 5.33
N TYR A 9 8.99 -16.76 5.05
CA TYR A 9 7.76 -16.06 5.37
C TYR A 9 7.04 -15.75 4.06
N ASP A 10 5.86 -16.32 3.90
CA ASP A 10 5.09 -16.25 2.66
C ASP A 10 3.77 -15.51 2.90
N PHE A 11 3.67 -14.30 2.36
CA PHE A 11 2.45 -13.50 2.39
C PHE A 11 1.30 -14.14 1.58
N ALA A 12 1.61 -15.08 0.68
CA ALA A 12 0.63 -15.81 -0.13
C ALA A 12 0.06 -17.05 0.58
N ALA A 13 0.44 -17.34 1.83
CA ALA A 13 -0.04 -18.53 2.55
C ALA A 13 -1.39 -18.30 3.26
N ALA A 14 -1.64 -17.12 3.84
CA ALA A 14 -2.89 -16.79 4.51
C ALA A 14 -3.05 -15.28 4.77
N VAL A 15 -4.30 -14.81 4.94
CA VAL A 15 -4.63 -13.41 5.30
C VAL A 15 -4.00 -12.92 6.62
N THR A 16 -3.54 -13.83 7.49
CA THR A 16 -2.91 -13.50 8.77
C THR A 16 -1.40 -13.34 8.66
N GLN A 17 -0.82 -13.49 7.47
CA GLN A 17 0.62 -13.32 7.24
C GLN A 17 1.00 -11.82 7.11
N ALA A 18 0.17 -10.89 7.58
CA ALA A 18 0.54 -9.48 7.72
C ALA A 18 0.28 -9.04 9.15
N PHE A 19 1.13 -8.14 9.65
CA PHE A 19 0.94 -7.53 10.95
C PHE A 19 -0.48 -6.92 11.06
N GLY A 20 -1.17 -7.20 12.15
CA GLY A 20 -2.55 -6.74 12.36
C GLY A 20 -3.63 -7.46 11.56
N ASN A 21 -3.32 -8.57 10.86
CA ASN A 21 -4.28 -9.29 10.00
C ASN A 21 -4.90 -8.42 8.90
N ASN A 22 -4.14 -7.47 8.36
CA ASN A 22 -4.66 -6.45 7.44
C ASN A 22 -4.64 -6.88 5.94
N MET A 23 -4.57 -8.17 5.65
CA MET A 23 -4.68 -8.66 4.27
C MET A 23 -6.10 -9.15 3.97
N LYS A 24 -6.54 -8.92 2.74
CA LYS A 24 -7.78 -9.47 2.17
C LYS A 24 -7.46 -10.34 0.97
N GLN A 25 -8.18 -11.45 0.84
CA GLN A 25 -8.11 -12.27 -0.36
C GLN A 25 -8.82 -11.54 -1.50
N VAL A 26 -8.07 -11.21 -2.55
CA VAL A 26 -8.59 -10.52 -3.73
C VAL A 26 -8.83 -11.48 -4.90
N ASP A 27 -8.16 -12.63 -4.90
CA ASP A 27 -8.32 -13.65 -5.92
C ASP A 27 -8.25 -15.05 -5.30
N ALA A 28 -9.03 -15.97 -5.86
CA ALA A 28 -9.08 -17.37 -5.47
C ALA A 28 -8.24 -18.28 -6.39
N SER A 29 -7.87 -17.83 -7.61
CA SER A 29 -7.09 -18.64 -8.54
C SER A 29 -6.32 -17.80 -9.58
N PRO A 30 -5.01 -17.54 -9.36
CA PRO A 30 -4.21 -17.98 -8.22
C PRO A 30 -4.60 -17.26 -6.93
N VAL A 31 -4.36 -17.86 -5.77
CA VAL A 31 -4.62 -17.22 -4.48
C VAL A 31 -3.77 -15.96 -4.37
N ARG A 32 -4.44 -14.80 -4.29
CA ARG A 32 -3.78 -13.50 -4.10
C ARG A 32 -4.38 -12.81 -2.89
N PHE A 33 -3.50 -12.26 -2.06
CA PHE A 33 -3.86 -11.38 -0.97
C PHE A 33 -3.38 -9.97 -1.28
N ALA A 34 -4.21 -8.98 -0.99
CA ALA A 34 -3.86 -7.57 -1.07
C ALA A 34 -4.06 -6.90 0.28
N VAL A 35 -3.30 -5.84 0.52
CA VAL A 35 -3.52 -4.90 1.61
C VAL A 35 -4.21 -3.68 1.00
N TYR A 36 -5.20 -3.11 1.69
CA TYR A 36 -5.76 -1.83 1.27
C TYR A 36 -4.69 -0.75 1.42
N SER A 37 -4.40 -0.07 0.31
CA SER A 37 -3.54 1.11 0.25
C SER A 37 -4.42 2.33 -0.11
N GLY A 38 -3.95 3.53 0.16
CA GLY A 38 -4.65 4.78 -0.16
C GLY A 38 -5.37 5.46 1.00
N ASP A 39 -5.39 4.87 2.20
CA ASP A 39 -5.78 5.57 3.44
C ASP A 39 -4.52 6.25 4.00
N VAL A 40 -4.25 7.45 3.49
CA VAL A 40 -3.05 8.23 3.80
C VAL A 40 -3.17 8.85 5.20
N ASN A 41 -4.39 9.25 5.57
CA ASN A 41 -4.66 9.91 6.85
C ASN A 41 -4.87 8.91 8.02
N GLN A 42 -4.94 7.61 7.72
CA GLN A 42 -5.12 6.47 8.63
C GLN A 42 -6.42 6.51 9.45
N ASP A 43 -7.51 7.03 8.87
CA ASP A 43 -8.81 7.09 9.52
C ASP A 43 -9.67 5.82 9.33
N GLY A 44 -9.18 4.87 8.53
CA GLY A 44 -9.83 3.61 8.22
C GLY A 44 -10.78 3.66 7.03
N ILE A 45 -10.86 4.79 6.31
CA ILE A 45 -11.70 4.99 5.14
C ILE A 45 -10.88 5.68 4.05
N VAL A 46 -10.79 5.06 2.87
CA VAL A 46 -10.23 5.75 1.70
C VAL A 46 -11.27 6.70 1.13
N ASP A 47 -11.10 8.00 1.31
CA ASP A 47 -12.03 9.02 0.84
C ASP A 47 -11.36 10.23 0.14
N ALA A 48 -12.14 11.28 -0.14
CA ALA A 48 -11.63 12.46 -0.84
C ALA A 48 -10.55 13.24 -0.07
N SER A 49 -10.47 13.04 1.25
CA SER A 49 -9.45 13.68 2.08
C SER A 49 -8.07 13.05 1.86
N ASP A 50 -7.98 11.74 1.61
CA ASP A 50 -6.73 11.09 1.20
C ASP A 50 -6.27 11.61 -0.15
N VAL A 51 -7.21 11.72 -1.10
CA VAL A 51 -6.93 12.30 -2.43
C VAL A 51 -6.40 13.72 -2.32
N SER A 52 -6.99 14.53 -1.43
CA SER A 52 -6.53 15.91 -1.20
C SER A 52 -5.13 15.99 -0.59
N THR A 53 -4.71 14.98 0.18
CA THR A 53 -3.39 14.93 0.80
C THR A 53 -2.33 14.68 -0.26
N VAL A 54 -2.51 13.66 -1.10
CA VAL A 54 -1.58 13.38 -2.22
C VAL A 54 -1.61 14.50 -3.26
N ASP A 55 -2.77 15.11 -3.54
CA ASP A 55 -2.84 16.25 -4.48
C ASP A 55 -2.01 17.44 -3.97
N ASN A 56 -2.03 17.70 -2.65
CA ASN A 56 -1.20 18.74 -2.05
C ASN A 56 0.30 18.41 -2.17
N ASP A 57 0.67 17.17 -1.89
CA ASP A 57 2.06 16.71 -1.88
C ASP A 57 2.62 16.61 -3.31
N ALA A 58 1.81 16.19 -4.28
CA ALA A 58 2.10 16.21 -5.70
C ALA A 58 2.20 17.65 -6.25
N PHE A 59 1.32 18.57 -5.82
CA PHE A 59 1.42 19.99 -6.17
C PHE A 59 2.74 20.60 -5.67
N ASN A 60 3.19 20.20 -4.49
CA ASN A 60 4.49 20.60 -3.93
C ASN A 60 5.68 19.83 -4.54
N SER A 61 5.42 18.86 -5.42
CA SER A 61 6.43 17.98 -6.03
C SER A 61 7.37 17.38 -5.00
N LEU A 62 6.78 16.91 -3.88
CA LEU A 62 7.53 16.19 -2.87
C LEU A 62 8.12 14.90 -3.47
N SER A 63 9.23 14.45 -2.89
CA SER A 63 9.96 13.29 -3.37
C SER A 63 10.66 12.60 -2.22
N GLY A 64 10.90 11.30 -2.36
CA GLY A 64 11.44 10.43 -1.32
C GLY A 64 10.33 9.83 -0.46
N TYR A 65 10.70 9.34 0.73
CA TYR A 65 9.78 8.59 1.59
C TYR A 65 8.80 9.51 2.33
N VAL A 66 7.66 9.80 1.69
CA VAL A 66 6.52 10.48 2.29
C VAL A 66 5.30 9.55 2.29
N THR A 67 4.33 9.81 3.17
CA THR A 67 3.20 8.89 3.39
C THR A 67 2.19 8.85 2.24
N SER A 68 2.26 9.83 1.34
CA SER A 68 1.44 9.96 0.13
C SER A 68 2.02 9.21 -1.08
N ASP A 69 3.27 8.71 -1.02
CA ASP A 69 3.88 7.85 -2.04
C ASP A 69 3.28 6.45 -1.96
N LEU A 70 2.11 6.28 -2.58
CA LEU A 70 1.36 5.03 -2.53
C LEU A 70 1.97 3.94 -3.42
N ASN A 71 2.77 4.32 -4.41
CA ASN A 71 3.33 3.42 -5.42
C ASN A 71 4.81 3.02 -5.11
N GLY A 72 5.48 3.80 -4.27
CA GLY A 72 6.85 3.58 -3.79
C GLY A 72 7.94 3.90 -4.81
N ASP A 73 7.70 4.80 -5.76
CA ASP A 73 8.68 5.22 -6.77
C ASP A 73 9.49 6.45 -6.37
N ASP A 74 9.37 6.91 -5.11
CA ASP A 74 9.98 8.12 -4.55
C ASP A 74 9.48 9.43 -5.19
N PHE A 75 8.38 9.40 -5.96
CA PHE A 75 7.83 10.59 -6.63
C PHE A 75 6.33 10.75 -6.44
N GLU A 76 5.93 11.85 -5.81
CA GLU A 76 4.53 12.23 -5.69
C GLU A 76 3.93 12.64 -7.03
N ARG A 77 2.93 11.89 -7.48
CA ARG A 77 2.11 12.17 -8.66
C ARG A 77 0.70 11.66 -8.40
N LEU A 78 -0.25 12.60 -8.26
CA LEU A 78 -1.67 12.30 -8.08
C LEU A 78 -2.18 11.20 -9.05
N ASP A 79 -1.82 11.33 -10.33
CA ASP A 79 -2.29 10.44 -11.39
C ASP A 79 -1.55 9.10 -11.46
N LEU A 80 -0.44 8.91 -10.73
CA LEU A 80 0.28 7.63 -10.64
C LEU A 80 0.04 6.94 -9.28
N ASP A 81 0.01 7.70 -8.19
CA ASP A 81 -0.14 7.21 -6.82
C ASP A 81 -1.55 6.66 -6.56
N PHE A 82 -2.57 7.25 -7.17
CA PHE A 82 -3.94 6.76 -7.08
C PHE A 82 -4.40 5.89 -8.26
N ARG A 83 -3.50 5.38 -9.12
CA ARG A 83 -3.92 4.40 -10.14
C ARG A 83 -4.24 3.04 -9.53
N PHE A 84 -5.39 2.96 -8.87
CA PHE A 84 -5.98 1.71 -8.44
C PHE A 84 -6.83 1.04 -9.53
N PHE A 85 -6.93 1.61 -10.74
CA PHE A 85 -7.77 1.06 -11.81
C PHE A 85 -7.23 1.37 -13.22
N ASP A 86 -6.16 0.70 -13.62
CA ASP A 86 -6.07 0.22 -15.00
C ASP A 86 -5.15 -1.01 -15.01
N LEU A 87 -5.76 -2.17 -15.28
CA LEU A 87 -5.09 -3.42 -15.59
C LEU A 87 -4.73 -3.44 -17.08
#